data_AF-A0A7Y1V2C8-F1
#
_entry.id   AF-A0A7Y1V2C8-F1
#
_cell.length_a   1.000
_cell.length_b   1.000
_cell.length_c   1.000
_cell.angle_alpha   90.00
_cell.angle_beta   90.00
_cell.angle_gamma   90.00
#
_symmetry.space_group_name_H-M   'P 1'
#
loop_
_entity.id
_entity.type
_entity.pdbx_description
1 polymer ?
#
loop_
_entity_poly.entity_id
_entity_poly.type
_entity_poly.pdbx_seq_one_letter_code
_entity_poly.pdbx_strand_id
1 'polypeptide(L)'
;MTDNPDLDGLPPPTGAPNESAASDDYLPQVNWSYGQIAIALLFGIIVGPFIGLAIYAVLNGQATEDVPTLFLLTSQVIASFGVLIFLSMRRGTGDWRTDFGFAIELRHFWWIAGGMVLQIGVALLTFPLVDRFAQDDGPQQEIARIATDLSGTELLIFGVIVAIFTPIFEEVVFRGMLLGRLVKSMSRRWAAVVSAGAFAAIHLADPNAYLVVPGLFIVGLALAYVAYRSKNLSIPILVHIGVNSLAVFFLAFADELEDAAEAVESLIRLTI
;
A
#
# COMPACT_ATOMS: atom_id res chain seq x y z
N MET A 1 4.03 70.14 -21.55
CA MET A 1 4.41 69.14 -20.54
C MET A 1 3.89 67.81 -21.05
N THR A 2 4.76 66.82 -21.05
CA THR A 2 4.87 65.70 -22.00
C THR A 2 3.73 64.68 -21.96
N ASP A 3 3.07 64.48 -23.11
CA ASP A 3 2.39 63.23 -23.45
C ASP A 3 3.43 62.12 -23.61
N ASN A 4 3.30 61.05 -22.85
CA ASN A 4 4.16 59.86 -22.93
C ASN A 4 3.38 58.73 -23.62
N PRO A 5 3.70 58.36 -24.88
CA PRO A 5 2.98 57.35 -25.62
C PRO A 5 3.82 56.07 -25.70
N ASP A 6 3.99 55.31 -24.62
CA ASP A 6 4.80 54.07 -24.66
C ASP A 6 4.44 53.04 -23.57
N LEU A 7 3.17 52.63 -23.45
CA LEU A 7 2.79 51.51 -22.56
C LEU A 7 1.81 50.46 -23.16
N ASP A 8 1.62 50.42 -24.47
CA ASP A 8 0.73 49.44 -25.13
C ASP A 8 1.46 48.22 -25.74
N GLY A 9 2.70 47.96 -25.32
CA GLY A 9 3.56 46.93 -25.93
C GLY A 9 4.02 45.78 -25.03
N LEU A 10 3.66 45.76 -23.74
CA LEU A 10 4.13 44.69 -22.86
C LEU A 10 3.20 43.48 -22.94
N PRO A 11 3.71 42.28 -23.29
CA PRO A 11 2.91 41.06 -23.17
C PRO A 11 2.42 40.96 -21.72
N PRO A 12 1.18 40.49 -21.48
CA PRO A 12 0.69 40.30 -20.12
C PRO A 12 1.70 39.46 -19.34
N PRO A 13 1.95 39.79 -18.05
CA PRO A 13 2.87 38.99 -17.24
C PRO A 13 2.43 37.54 -17.36
N THR A 14 3.35 36.67 -17.81
CA THR A 14 3.11 35.25 -17.96
C THR A 14 2.62 34.74 -16.63
N GLY A 15 1.29 34.56 -16.53
CA GLY A 15 0.66 34.05 -15.34
C GLY A 15 1.37 32.76 -14.97
N ALA A 16 1.62 32.59 -13.67
CA ALA A 16 2.08 31.31 -13.13
C ALA A 16 1.30 30.18 -13.83
N PRO A 17 1.96 29.10 -14.28
CA PRO A 17 1.30 28.07 -15.05
C PRO A 17 0.04 27.65 -14.32
N ASN A 18 -1.08 27.78 -15.01
CA ASN A 18 -2.40 27.51 -14.49
C ASN A 18 -2.43 26.07 -13.94
N GLU A 19 -2.35 25.91 -12.61
CA GLU A 19 -2.51 24.61 -11.93
C GLU A 19 -3.91 24.02 -12.16
N SER A 20 -4.83 24.71 -12.86
CA SER A 20 -6.17 24.24 -13.21
C SER A 20 -6.26 23.34 -14.45
N ALA A 21 -5.15 22.98 -15.11
CA ALA A 21 -5.13 21.87 -16.05
C ALA A 21 -4.86 20.56 -15.30
N ALA A 22 -5.88 20.07 -14.58
CA ALA A 22 -5.85 18.80 -13.87
C ALA A 22 -5.81 17.61 -14.86
N SER A 23 -4.60 17.39 -15.41
CA SER A 23 -3.97 16.23 -16.05
C SER A 23 -4.82 15.18 -16.77
N ASP A 24 -4.80 15.24 -18.10
CA ASP A 24 -5.05 14.13 -19.03
C ASP A 24 -3.93 13.06 -19.04
N ASP A 25 -2.97 13.12 -18.12
CA ASP A 25 -1.65 12.47 -18.25
C ASP A 25 -1.26 11.59 -17.05
N TYR A 26 -2.25 11.12 -16.28
CA TYR A 26 -2.07 10.12 -15.22
C TYR A 26 -2.79 8.81 -15.59
N LEU A 27 -2.23 7.67 -15.21
CA LEU A 27 -2.83 6.35 -15.43
C LEU A 27 -3.69 5.94 -14.23
N PRO A 28 -4.77 5.16 -14.44
CA PRO A 28 -5.28 4.62 -15.69
C PRO A 28 -6.25 5.56 -16.39
N GLN A 29 -6.50 5.26 -17.66
CA GLN A 29 -7.43 6.01 -18.52
C GLN A 29 -8.89 5.77 -18.10
N VAL A 30 -9.20 4.59 -17.55
CA VAL A 30 -10.54 4.24 -17.09
C VAL A 30 -11.00 5.16 -15.95
N ASN A 31 -12.25 5.61 -16.02
CA ASN A 31 -12.84 6.46 -14.99
C ASN A 31 -13.64 5.64 -13.99
N TRP A 32 -12.94 5.03 -13.03
CA TRP A 32 -13.56 4.30 -11.93
C TRP A 32 -14.38 5.23 -11.03
N SER A 33 -15.63 4.88 -10.78
CA SER A 33 -16.49 5.58 -9.81
C SER A 33 -16.08 5.25 -8.38
N TYR A 34 -16.36 6.17 -7.43
CA TYR A 34 -16.15 5.91 -6.01
C TYR A 34 -16.88 4.67 -5.50
N GLY A 35 -18.06 4.35 -6.06
CA GLY A 35 -18.79 3.13 -5.73
C GLY A 35 -18.04 1.85 -6.16
N GLN A 36 -17.41 1.85 -7.34
CA GLN A 36 -16.60 0.71 -7.79
C GLN A 36 -15.32 0.56 -6.96
N ILE A 37 -14.70 1.67 -6.58
CA ILE A 37 -13.54 1.68 -5.68
C ILE A 37 -13.92 1.09 -4.31
N ALA A 38 -15.04 1.53 -3.74
CA ALA A 38 -15.55 1.01 -2.48
C ALA A 38 -15.90 -0.48 -2.57
N ILE A 39 -16.51 -0.93 -3.67
CA ILE A 39 -16.78 -2.36 -3.91
C ILE A 39 -15.48 -3.14 -3.97
N ALA A 40 -14.48 -2.68 -4.74
CA ALA A 40 -13.19 -3.37 -4.86
C ALA A 40 -12.53 -3.54 -3.48
N LEU A 41 -12.53 -2.48 -2.66
CA LEU A 41 -11.96 -2.48 -1.32
C LEU A 41 -12.73 -3.37 -0.33
N LEU A 42 -14.05 -3.16 -0.23
CA LEU A 42 -14.87 -3.80 0.82
C LEU A 42 -15.24 -5.24 0.49
N PHE A 43 -15.37 -5.61 -0.78
CA PHE A 43 -15.76 -6.98 -1.15
C PHE A 43 -14.70 -7.98 -0.70
N GLY A 44 -13.42 -7.68 -0.94
CA GLY A 44 -12.32 -8.52 -0.47
C GLY A 44 -12.30 -8.66 1.04
N ILE A 45 -12.24 -7.52 1.75
CA ILE A 45 -12.10 -7.45 3.21
C ILE A 45 -13.29 -8.08 3.94
N ILE A 46 -14.51 -7.86 3.46
CA ILE A 46 -15.72 -8.33 4.13
C ILE A 46 -16.13 -9.69 3.59
N VAL A 47 -16.42 -9.79 2.28
CA VAL A 47 -17.05 -10.97 1.69
C VAL A 47 -16.07 -12.13 1.58
N GLY A 48 -14.78 -11.86 1.35
CA GLY A 48 -13.74 -12.89 1.22
C GLY A 48 -13.66 -13.84 2.40
N PRO A 49 -13.44 -13.34 3.65
CA PRO A 49 -13.44 -14.18 4.84
C PRO A 49 -14.73 -15.00 5.04
N PHE A 50 -15.91 -14.45 4.73
CA PHE A 50 -17.17 -15.20 4.82
C PHE A 50 -17.26 -16.32 3.78
N ILE A 51 -16.75 -16.10 2.56
CA ILE A 51 -16.62 -17.16 1.55
C ILE A 51 -15.67 -18.25 2.07
N GLY A 52 -14.54 -17.87 2.65
CA GLY A 52 -13.62 -18.81 3.29
C GLY A 52 -14.31 -19.65 4.37
N LEU A 53 -14.96 -19.01 5.33
CA LEU A 53 -15.71 -19.69 6.39
C LEU A 53 -16.75 -20.68 5.82
N ALA A 54 -17.52 -20.26 4.82
CA ALA A 54 -18.53 -21.12 4.19
C ALA A 54 -17.91 -22.33 3.48
N ILE A 55 -16.82 -22.14 2.73
CA ILE A 55 -16.11 -23.24 2.05
C ILE A 55 -15.55 -24.20 3.10
N TYR A 56 -14.88 -23.69 4.14
CA TYR A 56 -14.31 -24.52 5.19
C TYR A 56 -15.39 -25.35 5.90
N ALA A 57 -16.54 -24.74 6.21
CA ALA A 57 -17.66 -25.43 6.83
C ALA A 57 -18.21 -26.56 5.96
N VAL A 58 -18.34 -26.34 4.65
CA VAL A 58 -18.78 -27.37 3.69
C VAL A 58 -17.77 -28.52 3.61
N LEU A 59 -16.48 -28.22 3.52
CA LEU A 59 -15.42 -29.22 3.40
C LEU A 59 -15.28 -30.10 4.65
N ASN A 60 -15.53 -29.53 5.84
CA ASN A 60 -15.40 -30.24 7.12
C ASN A 60 -16.73 -30.74 7.69
N GLY A 61 -17.85 -30.47 7.02
CA GLY A 61 -19.18 -30.90 7.44
C GLY A 61 -19.72 -30.23 8.70
N GLN A 62 -19.04 -29.19 9.21
CA GLN A 62 -19.47 -28.43 10.38
C GLN A 62 -19.00 -26.98 10.28
N ALA A 63 -19.85 -26.04 10.71
CA ALA A 63 -19.41 -24.67 10.96
C ALA A 63 -18.59 -24.65 12.25
N THR A 64 -17.35 -24.17 12.17
CA THR A 64 -16.45 -23.99 13.31
C THR A 64 -15.89 -22.58 13.29
N GLU A 65 -15.56 -22.07 14.47
CA GLU A 65 -14.83 -20.81 14.64
C GLU A 65 -13.31 -21.01 14.47
N ASP A 66 -12.83 -22.26 14.58
CA ASP A 66 -11.42 -22.65 14.48
C ASP A 66 -10.94 -22.81 13.02
N VAL A 67 -11.30 -21.86 12.14
CA VAL A 67 -10.82 -21.86 10.76
C VAL A 67 -9.38 -21.37 10.74
N PRO A 68 -8.43 -22.08 10.10
CA PRO A 68 -7.05 -21.63 10.01
C PRO A 68 -6.95 -20.24 9.40
N THR A 69 -6.24 -19.32 10.06
CA THR A 69 -6.12 -17.92 9.62
C THR A 69 -5.59 -17.79 8.20
N LEU A 70 -4.62 -18.64 7.81
CA LEU A 70 -4.12 -18.67 6.43
C LEU A 70 -5.18 -19.05 5.40
N PHE A 71 -6.14 -19.89 5.76
CA PHE A 71 -7.26 -20.22 4.88
C PHE A 71 -8.15 -18.99 4.65
N LEU A 72 -8.45 -18.24 5.71
CA LEU A 72 -9.22 -16.99 5.62
C LEU A 72 -8.47 -15.93 4.81
N LEU A 73 -7.18 -15.71 5.07
CA LEU A 73 -6.35 -14.77 4.30
C LEU A 73 -6.28 -15.15 2.82
N THR A 74 -6.13 -16.44 2.51
CA THR A 74 -6.13 -16.93 1.12
C THR A 74 -7.48 -16.66 0.45
N SER A 75 -8.59 -16.94 1.13
CA SER A 75 -9.94 -16.68 0.61
C SER A 75 -10.18 -15.19 0.36
N GLN A 76 -9.69 -14.33 1.25
CA GLN A 76 -9.74 -12.88 1.12
C GLN A 76 -8.97 -12.41 -0.11
N VAL A 77 -7.72 -12.85 -0.29
CA VAL A 77 -6.92 -12.50 -1.48
C VAL A 77 -7.62 -12.94 -2.76
N ILE A 78 -8.13 -14.18 -2.82
CA ILE A 78 -8.84 -14.68 -4.00
C ILE A 78 -10.08 -13.82 -4.30
N ALA A 79 -10.88 -13.48 -3.29
CA ALA A 79 -12.05 -12.63 -3.46
C ALA A 79 -11.69 -11.21 -3.92
N SER A 80 -10.63 -10.62 -3.34
CA SER A 80 -10.08 -9.31 -3.71
C SER A 80 -9.65 -9.24 -5.17
N PHE A 81 -8.86 -10.21 -5.64
CA PHE A 81 -8.49 -10.25 -7.06
C PHE A 81 -9.67 -10.60 -7.97
N GLY A 82 -10.56 -11.49 -7.52
CA GLY A 82 -11.77 -11.87 -8.25
C GLY A 82 -12.68 -10.67 -8.54
N VAL A 83 -12.89 -9.78 -7.56
CA VAL A 83 -13.71 -8.57 -7.77
C VAL A 83 -13.02 -7.58 -8.71
N LEU A 84 -11.69 -7.44 -8.67
CA LEU A 84 -10.96 -6.59 -9.62
C LEU A 84 -11.07 -7.13 -11.05
N ILE A 85 -10.92 -8.44 -11.25
CA ILE A 85 -11.13 -9.10 -12.55
C ILE A 85 -12.56 -8.83 -13.03
N PHE A 86 -13.56 -9.07 -12.18
CA PHE A 86 -14.96 -8.85 -12.52
C PHE A 86 -15.24 -7.39 -12.93
N LEU A 87 -14.72 -6.42 -12.18
CA LEU A 87 -14.89 -5.00 -12.48
C LEU A 87 -14.19 -4.62 -13.78
N SER A 88 -12.96 -5.08 -14.02
CA SER A 88 -12.24 -4.88 -15.28
C SER A 88 -13.03 -5.43 -16.47
N MET A 89 -13.53 -6.67 -16.38
CA MET A 89 -14.32 -7.29 -17.47
C MET A 89 -15.67 -6.62 -17.72
N ARG A 90 -16.36 -6.14 -16.67
CA ARG A 90 -17.73 -5.64 -16.78
C ARG A 90 -17.82 -4.14 -17.00
N ARG A 91 -16.81 -3.40 -16.55
CA ARG A 91 -16.85 -1.94 -16.45
C ARG A 91 -15.58 -1.26 -16.98
N GLY A 92 -14.50 -2.01 -17.15
CA GLY A 92 -13.29 -1.58 -17.86
C GLY A 92 -13.25 -2.13 -19.29
N THR A 93 -12.04 -2.31 -19.79
CA THR A 93 -11.75 -2.89 -21.11
C THR A 93 -11.46 -4.39 -21.04
N GLY A 94 -11.19 -4.92 -19.84
CA GLY A 94 -10.70 -6.28 -19.64
C GLY A 94 -9.18 -6.42 -19.80
N ASP A 95 -8.48 -5.38 -20.28
CA ASP A 95 -7.02 -5.31 -20.32
C ASP A 95 -6.49 -4.51 -19.13
N TRP A 96 -5.81 -5.18 -18.21
CA TRP A 96 -5.28 -4.59 -16.98
C TRP A 96 -4.25 -3.48 -17.23
N ARG A 97 -3.54 -3.53 -18.36
CA ARG A 97 -2.61 -2.46 -18.74
C ARG A 97 -3.36 -1.14 -18.94
N THR A 98 -4.50 -1.20 -19.62
CA THR A 98 -5.35 -0.03 -19.88
C THR A 98 -6.19 0.35 -18.66
N ASP A 99 -6.72 -0.66 -17.96
CA ASP A 99 -7.68 -0.47 -16.87
C ASP A 99 -7.05 0.03 -15.56
N PHE A 100 -5.80 -0.36 -15.29
CA PHE A 100 -5.10 -0.02 -14.05
C PHE A 100 -3.73 0.64 -14.26
N GLY A 101 -3.15 0.53 -15.47
CA GLY A 101 -1.89 1.22 -15.80
C GLY A 101 -0.63 0.37 -15.63
N PHE A 102 -0.74 -0.96 -15.74
CA PHE A 102 0.41 -1.87 -15.66
C PHE A 102 1.36 -1.74 -16.86
N ALA A 103 2.66 -1.58 -16.60
CA ALA A 103 3.72 -1.74 -17.58
C ALA A 103 4.94 -2.44 -16.95
N ILE A 104 4.86 -3.77 -16.83
CA ILE A 104 5.92 -4.58 -16.20
C ILE A 104 7.11 -4.71 -17.14
N GLU A 105 8.30 -4.40 -16.64
CA GLU A 105 9.57 -4.60 -17.32
C GLU A 105 10.61 -5.07 -16.31
N LEU A 106 11.49 -6.01 -16.70
CA LEU A 106 12.48 -6.61 -15.79
C LEU A 106 13.42 -5.58 -15.16
N ARG A 107 13.75 -4.52 -15.91
CA ARG A 107 14.59 -3.43 -15.42
C ARG A 107 13.98 -2.64 -14.26
N HIS A 108 12.71 -2.84 -13.92
CA HIS A 108 12.07 -2.14 -12.80
C HIS A 108 12.21 -2.88 -11.47
N PHE A 109 12.65 -4.13 -11.45
CA PHE A 109 12.70 -4.93 -10.22
C PHE A 109 13.65 -4.36 -9.15
N TRP A 110 14.63 -3.52 -9.52
CA TRP A 110 15.47 -2.82 -8.53
C TRP A 110 14.67 -1.86 -7.64
N TRP A 111 13.46 -1.46 -8.03
CA TRP A 111 12.58 -0.64 -7.18
C TRP A 111 12.15 -1.37 -5.90
N ILE A 112 12.26 -2.71 -5.84
CA ILE A 112 12.11 -3.46 -4.59
C ILE A 112 13.14 -3.00 -3.56
N ALA A 113 14.41 -2.83 -3.95
CA ALA A 113 15.44 -2.29 -3.06
C ALA A 113 15.12 -0.83 -2.67
N GLY A 114 14.56 -0.04 -3.59
CA GLY A 114 14.06 1.30 -3.27
C GLY A 114 12.96 1.29 -2.20
N GLY A 115 12.07 0.30 -2.23
CA GLY A 115 11.06 0.05 -1.20
C GLY A 115 11.66 -0.29 0.16
N MET A 116 12.69 -1.15 0.20
CA MET A 116 13.40 -1.48 1.43
C MET A 116 14.06 -0.25 2.06
N VAL A 117 14.73 0.57 1.24
CA VAL A 117 15.33 1.84 1.70
C VAL A 117 14.26 2.80 2.23
N LEU A 118 13.13 2.92 1.53
CA LEU A 118 12.00 3.71 2.00
C LEU A 118 11.50 3.22 3.37
N GLN A 119 11.33 1.92 3.55
CA GLN A 119 10.86 1.34 4.81
C GLN A 119 11.83 1.61 5.97
N ILE A 120 13.15 1.48 5.74
CA ILE A 120 14.16 1.85 6.75
C ILE A 120 14.03 3.33 7.12
N GLY A 121 13.92 4.21 6.13
CA GLY A 121 13.76 5.65 6.36
C GLY A 121 12.49 5.99 7.14
N VAL A 122 11.37 5.33 6.82
CA VAL A 122 10.09 5.51 7.53
C VAL A 122 10.19 4.99 8.96
N ALA A 123 10.80 3.82 9.18
CA ALA A 123 11.02 3.28 10.51
C ALA A 123 11.85 4.24 11.38
N LEU A 124 12.96 4.75 10.87
CA LEU A 124 13.80 5.73 11.59
C LEU A 124 13.05 7.04 11.88
N LEU A 125 12.27 7.53 10.93
CA LEU A 125 11.50 8.77 11.10
C LEU A 125 10.38 8.63 12.12
N THR A 126 9.76 7.45 12.20
CA THR A 126 8.64 7.16 13.11
C THR A 126 9.09 6.59 14.46
N PHE A 127 10.35 6.14 14.58
CA PHE A 127 10.91 5.57 15.80
C PHE A 127 10.67 6.42 17.06
N PRO A 128 10.91 7.75 17.09
CA PRO A 128 10.68 8.54 18.30
C PRO A 128 9.20 8.57 18.75
N LEU A 129 8.27 8.44 17.79
CA LEU A 129 6.85 8.33 18.08
C LEU A 129 6.55 6.96 18.68
N VAL A 130 7.06 5.88 18.07
CA VAL A 130 6.85 4.51 18.56
C VAL A 130 7.45 4.37 19.96
N ASP A 131 8.73 4.70 20.14
CA ASP A 131 9.45 4.64 21.42
C ASP A 131 8.69 5.39 22.55
N ARG A 132 8.14 6.57 22.24
CA ARG A 132 7.44 7.37 23.24
C ARG A 132 6.10 6.79 23.70
N PHE A 133 5.40 6.06 22.83
CA PHE A 133 4.00 5.68 23.00
C PHE A 133 3.76 4.16 23.05
N ALA A 134 4.72 3.34 22.64
CA ALA A 134 4.62 1.89 22.57
C ALA A 134 5.04 1.19 23.87
N GLN A 135 4.81 1.77 25.05
CA GLN A 135 5.25 1.26 26.38
C GLN A 135 5.40 -0.27 26.46
N ASP A 136 6.57 -0.73 26.92
CA ASP A 136 7.11 -2.09 27.17
C ASP A 136 6.77 -3.24 26.20
N ASP A 137 5.65 -3.20 25.46
CA ASP A 137 5.24 -4.16 24.42
C ASP A 137 4.47 -3.52 23.25
N GLY A 138 4.00 -2.27 23.37
CA GLY A 138 3.26 -1.55 22.33
C GLY A 138 1.97 -2.24 21.84
N PRO A 139 1.15 -1.55 21.04
CA PRO A 139 0.04 -2.19 20.35
C PRO A 139 0.59 -3.07 19.22
N GLN A 140 0.57 -4.38 19.41
CA GLN A 140 0.92 -5.34 18.38
C GLN A 140 -0.26 -5.51 17.41
N GLN A 141 -0.01 -5.28 16.12
CA GLN A 141 -0.99 -5.53 15.07
C GLN A 141 -1.33 -7.01 14.98
N GLU A 142 -2.57 -7.33 14.59
CA GLU A 142 -3.02 -8.71 14.45
C GLU A 142 -2.19 -9.47 13.40
N ILE A 143 -1.83 -8.81 12.30
CA ILE A 143 -0.97 -9.39 11.25
C ILE A 143 0.42 -9.74 11.80
N ALA A 144 0.96 -8.95 12.74
CA ALA A 144 2.24 -9.24 13.37
C ALA A 144 2.14 -10.46 14.30
N ARG A 145 1.06 -10.59 15.07
CA ARG A 145 0.79 -11.77 15.92
C ARG A 145 0.65 -13.05 15.11
N ILE A 146 -0.09 -12.98 14.00
CA ILE A 146 -0.20 -14.11 13.09
C ILE A 146 1.18 -14.52 12.58
N ALA A 147 2.06 -13.57 12.24
CA ALA A 147 3.40 -13.90 11.75
C ALA A 147 4.24 -14.67 12.79
N THR A 148 4.19 -14.27 14.07
CA THR A 148 4.96 -14.91 15.15
C THR A 148 4.47 -16.32 15.50
N ASP A 149 3.19 -16.63 15.23
CA ASP A 149 2.61 -17.94 15.50
C ASP A 149 2.85 -18.96 14.37
N LEU A 150 3.35 -18.53 13.22
CA LEU A 150 3.55 -19.38 12.04
C LEU A 150 5.00 -19.83 11.87
N SER A 151 5.19 -21.01 11.27
CA SER A 151 6.53 -21.52 10.95
C SER A 151 6.58 -22.28 9.63
N GLY A 152 7.79 -22.51 9.11
CA GLY A 152 8.03 -23.34 7.93
C GLY A 152 7.22 -22.90 6.70
N THR A 153 6.42 -23.82 6.16
CA THR A 153 5.62 -23.58 4.94
C THR A 153 4.48 -22.58 5.17
N GLU A 154 3.91 -22.53 6.37
CA GLU A 154 2.81 -21.60 6.68
C GLU A 154 3.30 -20.15 6.69
N LEU A 155 4.46 -19.91 7.32
CA LEU A 155 5.13 -18.62 7.30
C LEU A 155 5.54 -18.20 5.88
N LEU A 156 5.97 -19.15 5.04
CA LEU A 156 6.27 -18.87 3.63
C LEU A 156 5.02 -18.42 2.85
N ILE A 157 3.88 -19.12 3.03
CA ILE A 157 2.62 -18.77 2.38
C ILE A 157 2.13 -17.39 2.86
N PHE A 158 2.17 -17.16 4.18
CA PHE A 158 1.89 -15.86 4.78
C PHE A 158 2.73 -14.75 4.16
N GLY A 159 4.05 -14.95 4.12
CA GLY A 159 4.99 -13.97 3.59
C GLY A 159 4.71 -13.66 2.12
N VAL A 160 4.39 -14.65 1.30
CA VAL A 160 3.99 -14.43 -0.10
C VAL A 160 2.70 -13.61 -0.21
N ILE A 161 1.70 -13.89 0.63
CA ILE A 161 0.43 -13.14 0.64
C ILE A 161 0.67 -11.68 1.04
N VAL A 162 1.36 -11.45 2.16
CA VAL A 162 1.53 -10.12 2.75
C VAL A 162 2.58 -9.29 1.99
N ALA A 163 3.70 -9.89 1.60
CA ALA A 163 4.76 -9.17 0.91
C ALA A 163 4.49 -8.92 -0.57
N ILE A 164 3.66 -9.74 -1.24
CA ILE A 164 3.46 -9.67 -2.70
C ILE A 164 2.01 -9.38 -3.07
N PHE A 165 1.07 -10.26 -2.74
CA PHE A 165 -0.29 -10.14 -3.25
C PHE A 165 -1.06 -8.95 -2.65
N THR A 166 -0.86 -8.69 -1.36
CA THR A 166 -1.47 -7.55 -0.66
C THR A 166 -1.06 -6.21 -1.29
N PRO A 167 0.24 -5.88 -1.42
CA PRO A 167 0.65 -4.62 -2.05
C PRO A 167 0.20 -4.51 -3.52
N ILE A 168 0.16 -5.60 -4.30
CA ILE A 168 -0.39 -5.55 -5.67
C ILE A 168 -1.85 -5.09 -5.64
N PHE A 169 -2.69 -5.69 -4.80
CA PHE A 169 -4.09 -5.34 -4.67
C PHE A 169 -4.27 -3.89 -4.21
N GLU A 170 -3.56 -3.50 -3.16
CA GLU A 170 -3.64 -2.15 -2.60
C GLU A 170 -3.24 -1.09 -3.62
N GLU A 171 -2.15 -1.27 -4.36
CA GLU A 171 -1.76 -0.31 -5.38
C GLU A 171 -2.78 -0.21 -6.51
N VAL A 172 -3.40 -1.33 -6.93
CA VAL A 172 -4.49 -1.30 -7.91
C VAL A 172 -5.65 -0.45 -7.40
N VAL A 173 -6.09 -0.64 -6.16
CA VAL A 173 -7.22 0.10 -5.59
C VAL A 173 -6.86 1.58 -5.34
N PHE A 174 -5.74 1.85 -4.66
CA PHE A 174 -5.41 3.20 -4.21
C PHE A 174 -4.76 4.05 -5.30
N ARG A 175 -3.89 3.49 -6.14
CA ARG A 175 -3.12 4.24 -7.16
C ARG A 175 -3.74 4.08 -8.53
N GLY A 176 -4.17 2.86 -8.86
CA GLY A 176 -4.91 2.55 -10.08
C GLY A 176 -6.32 3.13 -10.08
N MET A 177 -7.12 2.95 -9.03
CA MET A 177 -8.52 3.39 -9.07
C MET A 177 -8.74 4.74 -8.37
N LEU A 178 -8.41 4.85 -7.09
CA LEU A 178 -8.73 6.03 -6.26
C LEU A 178 -7.95 7.26 -6.70
N LEU A 179 -6.61 7.19 -6.76
CA LEU A 179 -5.78 8.32 -7.18
C LEU A 179 -6.13 8.74 -8.61
N GLY A 180 -6.35 7.76 -9.50
CA GLY A 180 -6.78 7.99 -10.89
C GLY A 180 -8.10 8.75 -11.00
N ARG A 181 -9.03 8.51 -10.07
CA ARG A 181 -10.28 9.27 -9.97
C ARG A 181 -10.06 10.66 -9.37
N LEU A 182 -9.28 10.77 -8.29
CA LEU A 182 -9.06 12.02 -7.56
C LEU A 182 -8.38 13.08 -8.43
N VAL A 183 -7.36 12.73 -9.21
CA VAL A 183 -6.63 13.68 -10.07
C VAL A 183 -7.50 14.32 -11.15
N LYS A 184 -8.66 13.73 -11.49
CA LYS A 184 -9.66 14.31 -12.41
C LYS A 184 -10.55 15.37 -11.76
N SER A 185 -10.47 15.54 -10.45
CA SER A 185 -11.37 16.40 -9.65
C SER A 185 -10.65 17.38 -8.72
N MET A 186 -9.35 17.18 -8.47
CA MET A 186 -8.54 18.05 -7.62
C MET A 186 -7.07 18.07 -8.07
N SER A 187 -6.28 19.00 -7.52
CA SER A 187 -4.85 19.08 -7.85
C SER A 187 -4.11 17.81 -7.44
N ARG A 188 -3.03 17.49 -8.16
CA ARG A 188 -2.22 16.27 -7.95
C ARG A 188 -1.72 16.14 -6.50
N ARG A 189 -1.34 17.26 -5.89
CA ARG A 189 -0.88 17.31 -4.49
C ARG A 189 -1.98 16.84 -3.54
N TRP A 190 -3.18 17.41 -3.66
CA TRP A 190 -4.31 17.03 -2.82
C TRP A 190 -4.81 15.61 -3.12
N ALA A 191 -4.82 15.19 -4.38
CA ALA A 191 -5.16 13.82 -4.77
C ALA A 191 -4.22 12.79 -4.11
N ALA A 192 -2.91 13.07 -4.10
CA ALA A 192 -1.92 12.22 -3.42
C ALA A 192 -2.14 12.18 -1.90
N VAL A 193 -2.38 13.32 -1.27
CA VAL A 193 -2.67 13.40 0.18
C VAL A 193 -3.93 12.62 0.55
N VAL A 194 -5.02 12.79 -0.21
CA VAL A 194 -6.28 12.09 0.06
C VAL A 194 -6.15 10.58 -0.19
N SER A 195 -5.46 10.16 -1.27
CA SER A 195 -5.20 8.75 -1.55
C SER A 195 -4.33 8.10 -0.46
N ALA A 196 -3.24 8.75 -0.04
CA ALA A 196 -2.38 8.29 1.04
C ALA A 196 -3.12 8.24 2.39
N GLY A 197 -3.97 9.22 2.66
CA GLY A 197 -4.81 9.26 3.86
C GLY A 197 -5.82 8.10 3.88
N ALA A 198 -6.49 7.83 2.76
CA ALA A 198 -7.38 6.68 2.64
C ALA A 198 -6.64 5.35 2.82
N PHE A 199 -5.45 5.21 2.22
CA PHE A 199 -4.59 4.04 2.38
C PHE A 199 -4.19 3.82 3.85
N ALA A 200 -3.77 4.86 4.56
CA ALA A 200 -3.41 4.73 5.97
C ALA A 200 -4.64 4.47 6.86
N ALA A 201 -5.78 5.10 6.55
CA ALA A 201 -7.00 4.99 7.35
C ALA A 201 -7.64 3.60 7.31
N ILE A 202 -7.56 2.87 6.20
CA ILE A 202 -8.12 1.50 6.15
C ILE A 202 -7.44 0.54 7.14
N HIS A 203 -6.20 0.83 7.53
CA HIS A 203 -5.45 0.01 8.49
C HIS A 203 -5.95 0.21 9.93
N LEU A 204 -6.69 1.28 10.23
CA LEU A 204 -7.38 1.47 11.52
C LEU A 204 -8.55 0.50 11.72
N ALA A 205 -8.85 -0.35 10.73
CA ALA A 205 -9.72 -1.51 10.94
C ALA A 205 -9.12 -2.47 11.98
N ASP A 206 -7.79 -2.52 12.11
CA ASP A 206 -7.11 -3.07 13.28
C ASP A 206 -7.00 -1.97 14.36
N PRO A 207 -7.65 -2.12 15.52
CA PRO A 207 -7.59 -1.14 16.60
C PRO A 207 -6.18 -0.91 17.15
N ASN A 208 -5.25 -1.86 16.94
CA ASN A 208 -3.87 -1.79 17.40
C ASN A 208 -2.92 -1.15 16.36
N ALA A 209 -3.40 -0.81 15.16
CA ALA A 209 -2.55 -0.24 14.11
C ALA A 209 -2.25 1.26 14.27
N TYR A 210 -2.81 1.95 15.28
CA TYR A 210 -2.77 3.42 15.36
C TYR A 210 -1.35 4.01 15.38
N LEU A 211 -0.35 3.32 15.94
CA LEU A 211 1.05 3.79 15.95
C LEU A 211 1.75 3.68 14.60
N VAL A 212 1.32 2.76 13.73
CA VAL A 212 1.95 2.60 12.40
C VAL A 212 1.30 3.45 11.32
N VAL A 213 0.07 3.93 11.54
CA VAL A 213 -0.68 4.78 10.60
C VAL A 213 0.11 5.99 10.10
N PRO A 214 0.86 6.74 10.93
CA PRO A 214 1.72 7.81 10.43
C PRO A 214 2.78 7.33 9.43
N GLY A 215 3.41 6.18 9.69
CA GLY A 215 4.35 5.55 8.76
C GLY A 215 3.69 5.12 7.45
N LEU A 216 2.51 4.48 7.55
CA LEU A 216 1.71 4.08 6.40
C LEU A 216 1.27 5.27 5.55
N PHE A 217 0.96 6.41 6.17
CA PHE A 217 0.66 7.65 5.45
C PHE A 217 1.87 8.17 4.66
N ILE A 218 3.07 8.13 5.25
CA ILE A 218 4.32 8.54 4.57
C ILE A 218 4.64 7.60 3.40
N VAL A 219 4.57 6.28 3.62
CA VAL A 219 4.68 5.28 2.55
C VAL A 219 3.63 5.58 1.47
N GLY A 220 2.40 5.87 1.89
CA GLY A 220 1.30 6.13 0.98
C GLY A 220 1.53 7.35 0.08
N LEU A 221 2.11 8.42 0.63
CA LEU A 221 2.52 9.62 -0.12
C LEU A 221 3.66 9.30 -1.10
N ALA A 222 4.66 8.54 -0.66
CA ALA A 222 5.77 8.12 -1.51
C ALA A 222 5.29 7.27 -2.70
N LEU A 223 4.40 6.31 -2.47
CA LEU A 223 3.80 5.47 -3.50
C LEU A 223 2.95 6.29 -4.47
N ALA A 224 2.14 7.24 -3.98
CA ALA A 224 1.38 8.15 -4.83
C ALA A 224 2.31 9.02 -5.71
N TYR A 225 3.41 9.53 -5.14
CA TYR A 225 4.42 10.29 -5.87
C TYR A 225 5.11 9.44 -6.95
N VAL A 226 5.53 8.23 -6.61
CA VAL A 226 6.15 7.28 -7.55
C VAL A 226 5.20 6.93 -8.68
N ALA A 227 3.94 6.59 -8.38
CA ALA A 227 2.91 6.31 -9.37
C ALA A 227 2.72 7.48 -10.34
N TYR A 228 2.64 8.70 -9.80
CA TYR A 228 2.48 9.91 -10.59
C TYR A 228 3.69 10.17 -11.50
N ARG A 229 4.90 10.01 -10.96
CA ARG A 229 6.15 10.33 -11.67
C ARG A 229 6.49 9.29 -12.74
N SER A 230 6.21 8.01 -12.46
CA SER A 230 6.48 6.90 -13.36
C SER A 230 5.43 6.75 -14.46
N LYS A 231 4.17 7.13 -14.17
CA LYS A 231 3.00 6.78 -14.99
C LYS A 231 3.00 5.29 -15.33
N ASN A 232 3.28 4.47 -14.33
CA ASN A 232 3.37 3.03 -14.46
C ASN A 232 3.08 2.42 -13.11
N LEU A 233 1.95 1.72 -12.99
CA LEU A 233 1.48 1.12 -11.74
C LEU A 233 2.42 0.01 -11.24
N SER A 234 3.18 -0.63 -12.14
CA SER A 234 4.13 -1.66 -11.75
C SER A 234 5.27 -1.11 -10.87
N ILE A 235 5.62 0.17 -11.00
CA ILE A 235 6.71 0.76 -10.20
C ILE A 235 6.33 0.96 -8.73
N PRO A 236 5.24 1.65 -8.36
CA PRO A 236 4.83 1.74 -6.96
C PRO A 236 4.50 0.37 -6.38
N ILE A 237 3.99 -0.59 -7.17
CA ILE A 237 3.84 -2.00 -6.72
C ILE A 237 5.17 -2.58 -6.27
N LEU A 238 6.23 -2.46 -7.08
CA LEU A 238 7.54 -3.02 -6.73
C LEU A 238 8.16 -2.33 -5.50
N VAL A 239 7.99 -1.00 -5.37
CA VAL A 239 8.38 -0.27 -4.16
C VAL A 239 7.61 -0.79 -2.95
N HIS A 240 6.30 -0.98 -3.05
CA HIS A 240 5.46 -1.45 -1.96
C HIS A 240 5.77 -2.90 -1.58
N ILE A 241 6.06 -3.77 -2.57
CA ILE A 241 6.58 -5.13 -2.32
C ILE A 241 7.88 -5.07 -1.52
N GLY A 242 8.80 -4.15 -1.86
CA GLY A 242 10.03 -3.96 -1.09
C GLY A 242 9.78 -3.54 0.36
N VAL A 243 8.84 -2.61 0.56
CA VAL A 243 8.40 -2.17 1.90
C VAL A 243 7.87 -3.36 2.71
N ASN A 244 6.91 -4.11 2.16
CA ASN A 244 6.28 -5.22 2.88
C ASN A 244 7.20 -6.44 3.02
N SER A 245 8.09 -6.70 2.05
CA SER A 245 9.08 -7.78 2.16
C SER A 245 10.02 -7.54 3.33
N LEU A 246 10.46 -6.29 3.54
CA LEU A 246 11.30 -5.96 4.68
C LEU A 246 10.54 -6.05 6.00
N ALA A 247 9.28 -5.59 6.03
CA ALA A 247 8.44 -5.71 7.21
C ALA A 247 8.20 -7.19 7.59
N VAL A 248 7.81 -8.03 6.63
CA VAL A 248 7.63 -9.48 6.83
C VAL A 248 8.92 -10.14 7.29
N PHE A 249 10.07 -9.77 6.71
CA PHE A 249 11.36 -10.30 7.15
C PHE A 249 11.62 -10.00 8.63
N PHE A 250 11.40 -8.76 9.09
CA PHE A 250 11.58 -8.44 10.51
C PHE A 250 10.55 -9.15 11.40
N LEU A 251 9.30 -9.31 10.96
CA LEU A 251 8.30 -10.06 11.73
C LEU A 251 8.64 -11.55 11.85
N ALA A 252 9.21 -12.13 10.79
CA ALA A 252 9.54 -13.55 10.71
C ALA A 252 10.82 -13.95 11.46
N PHE A 253 11.71 -12.98 11.72
CA PHE A 253 13.04 -13.23 12.28
C PHE A 253 13.39 -12.28 13.44
N ALA A 254 12.38 -11.70 14.11
CA ALA A 254 12.59 -10.72 15.18
C ALA A 254 13.41 -11.33 16.32
N ASP A 255 12.97 -12.49 16.81
CA ASP A 255 13.57 -13.18 17.96
C ASP A 255 15.02 -13.59 17.66
N GLU A 256 15.30 -14.14 16.47
CA GLU A 256 16.66 -14.52 16.09
C GLU A 256 17.59 -13.30 15.93
N LEU A 257 17.05 -12.15 15.50
CA LEU A 257 17.82 -10.91 15.40
C LEU A 257 18.12 -10.32 16.78
N GLU A 258 17.19 -10.43 17.72
CA GLU A 258 17.37 -10.01 19.11
C GLU A 258 18.41 -10.88 19.82
N ASP A 259 18.28 -12.20 19.75
CA ASP A 259 19.25 -13.17 20.29
C ASP A 259 20.66 -12.92 19.74
N ALA A 260 20.77 -12.65 18.43
CA ALA A 260 22.05 -12.35 17.80
C ALA A 260 22.63 -11.02 18.30
N ALA A 261 21.81 -10.00 18.52
CA ALA A 261 22.24 -8.71 19.04
C ALA A 261 22.72 -8.82 20.48
N GLU A 262 21.99 -9.53 21.35
CA GLU A 262 22.39 -9.78 22.74
C GLU A 262 23.69 -10.57 22.83
N ALA A 263 23.85 -11.61 22.00
CA ALA A 263 25.07 -12.39 21.94
C ALA A 263 26.28 -11.52 21.56
N VAL A 264 26.14 -10.64 20.57
CA VAL A 264 27.20 -9.69 20.18
C VAL A 264 27.52 -8.71 21.30
N GLU A 265 26.51 -8.16 21.98
CA GLU A 265 26.73 -7.24 23.09
C GLU A 265 27.46 -7.91 24.27
N SER A 266 27.09 -9.15 24.59
CA SER A 266 27.75 -9.93 25.64
C SER A 266 29.23 -10.15 25.34
N LEU A 267 29.60 -10.44 24.09
CA LEU A 267 30.98 -10.61 23.65
C LEU A 267 31.78 -9.30 23.74
N ILE A 268 31.17 -8.16 23.39
CA ILE A 268 31.79 -6.84 23.54
C ILE A 268 32.07 -6.55 25.02
N ARG A 269 31.10 -6.80 25.91
CA ARG A 269 31.24 -6.60 27.36
C ARG A 269 32.32 -7.49 28.01
N LEU A 270 32.62 -8.64 27.42
CA LEU A 270 33.71 -9.53 27.90
C LEU A 270 35.10 -9.12 27.39
N THR A 271 35.17 -8.26 26.38
CA THR A 271 36.42 -7.86 25.71
C THR A 271 36.92 -6.47 26.14
N ILE A 272 36.10 -5.69 26.85
CA ILE A 272 36.40 -4.36 27.41
C ILE A 272 36.48 -4.46 28.93
#